data_AF-A0A9X1SGF6-F1
#
_entry.id   AF-A0A9X1SGF6-F1
#
_cell.length_a   1.000
_cell.length_b   1.000
_cell.length_c   1.000
_cell.angle_alpha   90.00
_cell.angle_beta   90.00
_cell.angle_gamma   90.00
#
_symmetry.space_group_name_H-M   'P 1'
#
loop_
_entity.id
_entity.type
_entity.pdbx_description
1 polymer ?
#
loop_
_entity_poly.entity_id
_entity_poly.type
_entity_poly.pdbx_seq_one_letter_code
_entity_poly.pdbx_strand_id
1 'polypeptide(L)' 'WTGAEIRACCRLAALLDVPLEVAARQIVPVAVTAQESVERVRRWANGRCLSSETSGIYQAPASRTSRRSLNRDVSSN' A
#
# COMPACT_ATOMS: atom_id res chain seq x y z
N TRP A 1 4.88 7.20 -1.73
CA TRP A 1 5.85 8.27 -1.46
C TRP A 1 6.38 8.13 -0.06
N THR A 2 7.68 7.87 0.06
CA THR A 2 8.42 7.93 1.32
C THR A 2 9.11 9.30 1.46
N GLY A 3 9.53 9.67 2.67
CA GLY A 3 10.25 10.93 2.88
C GLY A 3 11.56 11.03 2.08
N ALA A 4 12.21 9.89 1.80
CA ALA A 4 13.39 9.84 0.96
C ALA A 4 13.08 10.20 -0.51
N GLU A 5 11.97 9.68 -1.04
CA GLU A 5 11.52 9.98 -2.41
C GLU A 5 11.13 11.46 -2.55
N ILE A 6 10.46 12.04 -1.54
CA ILE A 6 10.11 13.47 -1.54
C ILE A 6 11.38 14.32 -1.58
N ARG A 7 12.37 14.01 -0.73
CA ARG A 7 13.66 14.72 -0.71
C ARG A 7 14.40 14.59 -2.05
N ALA A 8 14.40 13.39 -2.64
CA ALA A 8 15.01 13.16 -3.94
C ALA A 8 14.31 13.97 -5.04
N CYS A 9 12.99 14.06 -5.02
CA CYS A 9 12.21 14.87 -5.97
C CYS A 9 12.58 16.35 -5.91
N CYS A 10 12.56 16.93 -4.71
CA CYS A 10 12.92 18.34 -4.54
C CYS A 10 14.38 18.60 -4.96
N ARG A 11 15.29 17.68 -4.62
CA ARG A 11 16.71 17.79 -5.02
C ARG A 11 16.87 17.72 -6.53
N LEU A 12 16.16 16.83 -7.21
CA LEU A 12 16.22 16.66 -8.66
C LEU A 12 15.64 17.88 -9.40
N ALA A 13 14.51 18.40 -8.92
CA ALA A 13 13.90 19.61 -9.45
C ALA A 13 14.85 20.81 -9.37
N ALA A 14 15.51 20.99 -8.22
CA ALA A 14 16.50 22.06 -8.04
C ALA A 14 17.76 21.87 -8.90
N LEU A 15 18.18 20.61 -9.15
CA LEU A 15 19.37 20.32 -9.95
C LEU A 15 19.14 20.52 -11.45
N LEU A 16 17.94 20.17 -11.93
CA LEU A 16 17.59 20.24 -13.34
C LEU A 16 16.88 21.55 -13.73
N ASP A 17 16.59 22.41 -12.75
CA ASP A 17 15.80 23.64 -12.91
C ASP A 17 14.45 23.39 -13.61
N VAL A 18 13.72 22.37 -13.13
CA VAL A 18 12.42 21.98 -13.67
C VAL A 18 11.33 21.99 -12.58
N PRO A 19 10.05 22.16 -12.95
CA PRO A 19 8.95 22.02 -12.01
C PRO A 19 8.92 20.63 -11.34
N LEU A 20 8.41 20.58 -10.11
CA LEU A 20 8.28 19.33 -9.33
C LEU A 20 7.49 18.24 -10.08
N GLU A 21 6.50 18.64 -10.87
CA GLU A 21 5.67 17.73 -11.67
C GLU A 21 6.49 17.01 -12.74
N VAL A 22 7.52 17.67 -13.29
CA VAL A 22 8.44 17.09 -14.28
C VAL A 22 9.44 16.18 -13.57
N ALA A 23 10.04 16.64 -12.47
CA ALA A 23 10.99 15.83 -11.68
C ALA A 23 10.34 14.56 -11.11
N ALA A 24 9.06 14.63 -10.70
CA ALA A 24 8.32 13.50 -10.16
C ALA A 24 8.19 12.33 -11.15
N ARG A 25 8.20 12.60 -12.47
CA ARG A 25 8.14 11.55 -13.51
C ARG A 25 9.40 10.69 -13.55
N GLN A 26 10.51 11.19 -13.00
CA GLN A 26 11.79 10.50 -12.99
C GLN A 26 11.98 9.63 -11.73
N ILE A 27 11.04 9.68 -10.79
CA ILE A 27 11.13 8.95 -9.52
C ILE A 27 10.19 7.76 -9.55
N VAL A 28 10.73 6.58 -9.28
CA VAL A 28 9.96 5.36 -9.11
C VAL A 28 9.85 5.04 -7.61
N PRO A 29 8.64 5.08 -7.02
CA PRO A 29 8.47 4.81 -5.60
C PRO A 29 8.82 3.37 -5.22
N VAL A 30 9.35 3.18 -4.01
CA VAL A 30 9.68 1.86 -3.44
C VAL A 30 8.46 0.95 -3.33
N ALA A 31 7.27 1.53 -3.13
CA ALA A 31 6.02 0.77 -3.09
C ALA A 31 5.72 0.06 -4.41
N VAL A 32 6.27 0.55 -5.53
CA VAL A 32 6.14 -0.05 -6.86
C VAL A 32 7.26 -1.06 -7.09
N THR A 33 8.52 -0.67 -6.87
CA THR A 33 9.68 -1.54 -7.15
C THR A 33 9.83 -2.71 -6.18
N ALA A 34 9.49 -2.51 -4.91
CA ALA A 34 9.54 -3.53 -3.86
C ALA A 34 8.14 -3.99 -3.43
N GLN A 35 7.18 -3.98 -4.37
CA GLN A 35 5.76 -4.25 -4.09
C GLN A 35 5.56 -5.54 -3.30
N GLU A 36 6.21 -6.65 -3.70
CA GLU A 36 6.07 -7.95 -3.04
C GLU A 36 6.51 -7.93 -1.57
N SER A 37 7.59 -7.21 -1.27
CA SER A 37 8.09 -7.07 0.09
C SER A 37 7.10 -6.26 0.94
N VAL A 38 6.57 -5.17 0.39
CA VAL A 38 5.55 -4.34 1.04
C VAL A 38 4.27 -5.16 1.27
N GLU A 39 3.83 -5.95 0.29
CA GLU A 39 2.67 -6.83 0.38
C GLU A 39 2.83 -7.85 1.51
N ARG A 40 4.02 -8.46 1.64
CA ARG A 40 4.34 -9.40 2.71
C ARG A 40 4.25 -8.74 4.09
N VAL A 41 4.77 -7.53 4.24
CA VAL A 41 4.67 -6.77 5.50
C VAL A 41 3.21 -6.41 5.80
N ARG A 42 2.44 -5.96 4.81
CA ARG A 42 1.01 -5.67 4.96
C ARG A 42 0.22 -6.91 5.41
N ARG A 43 0.51 -8.07 4.85
CA ARG A 43 -0.12 -9.34 5.28
C ARG A 43 0.26 -9.69 6.71
N TRP A 44 1.53 -9.53 7.10
CA TRP A 44 1.96 -9.79 8.48
C TRP A 44 1.32 -8.82 9.48
N ALA A 45 1.18 -7.54 9.12
CA ALA A 45 0.64 -6.49 9.98
C ALA A 45 -0.89 -6.58 10.18
N ASN A 46 -1.59 -7.32 9.32
CA ASN A 46 -3.05 -7.45 9.35
C ASN A 46 -3.54 -7.99 10.71
N GLY A 47 -4.36 -7.21 11.41
CA GLY A 47 -4.88 -7.57 12.73
C GLY A 47 -3.84 -7.52 13.86
N ARG A 48 -2.63 -7.00 13.60
CA ARG A 48 -1.52 -6.98 14.58
C ARG A 48 -1.01 -5.58 14.90
N CYS A 49 -0.93 -4.71 13.90
CA CYS A 49 -0.40 -3.36 14.04
C CYS A 49 -1.51 -2.32 14.07
N LEU A 50 -1.22 -1.13 14.59
CA LEU A 50 -2.13 0.02 14.48
C LEU A 50 -2.16 0.54 13.04
N SER A 51 -3.34 0.97 12.59
CA SER A 51 -3.52 1.62 11.29
C SER A 51 -3.03 3.07 11.36
N SER A 52 -2.29 3.51 10.34
CA SER A 52 -1.88 4.91 10.22
C SER A 52 -2.93 5.80 9.55
N GLU A 53 -3.89 5.20 8.85
CA GLU A 53 -4.91 5.90 8.06
C GLU A 53 -6.27 5.92 8.77
N THR A 54 -6.57 4.86 9.51
CA THR A 54 -7.84 4.67 10.22
C THR A 54 -7.59 4.60 11.72
N SER A 55 -8.57 5.02 12.51
CA SER A 55 -8.52 4.76 13.96
C SER A 55 -8.63 3.26 14.22
N GLY A 56 -7.69 2.70 14.97
CA GLY A 56 -7.71 1.30 15.41
C GLY A 56 -6.67 0.40 14.75
N ILE A 57 -6.96 -0.91 14.72
CA ILE A 57 -6.05 -1.95 14.22
C ILE A 57 -6.07 -1.98 12.69
N TYR A 58 -4.89 -2.09 12.08
CA TYR A 58 -4.70 -2.21 10.64
C TYR A 58 -5.38 -3.46 10.08
N GLN A 59 -6.20 -3.25 9.06
CA GLN A 59 -6.86 -4.29 8.30
C GLN A 59 -6.32 -4.25 6.86
N ALA A 60 -5.73 -5.34 6.41
CA ALA A 60 -5.30 -5.45 5.03
C ALA A 60 -6.54 -5.38 4.12
N PRO A 61 -6.44 -4.69 2.96
CA PRO A 61 -7.55 -4.60 2.02
C PRO A 61 -7.99 -6.03 1.65
N ALA A 62 -9.27 -6.33 1.87
CA ALA A 62 -9.81 -7.65 1.60
C ALA A 62 -9.56 -7.98 0.12
N SER A 63 -8.87 -9.09 -0.15
CA SER A 63 -8.92 -9.65 -1.50
C SER A 63 -10.39 -9.93 -1.77
N ARG A 64 -10.90 -9.42 -2.90
CA ARG A 64 -12.26 -9.70 -3.34
C ARG A 64 -12.36 -11.16 -3.77
N THR A 65 -12.24 -12.09 -2.84
CA THR A 65 -12.75 -13.44 -3.04
C THR A 65 -14.26 -13.30 -3.04
N SER A 66 -14.86 -13.48 -4.22
CA SER A 66 -16.29 -13.74 -4.33
C SER A 66 -16.59 -14.90 -3.39
N ARG A 67 -17.15 -14.59 -2.22
CA ARG A 67 -17.62 -15.59 -1.27
C ARG A 67 -18.79 -16.28 -1.96
N ARG A 68 -18.53 -17.45 -2.57
CA ARG A 68 -19.61 -18.37 -2.94
C ARG A 68 -20.30 -18.74 -1.64
N SER A 69 -21.47 -18.14 -1.39
CA SER A 69 -22.34 -18.48 -0.28
C SER A 69 -22.77 -19.93 -0.45
N LEU A 70 -22.15 -20.84 0.31
CA LEU A 70 -22.71 -22.17 0.49
C LEU A 70 -23.67 -22.07 1.66
N ASN A 71 -24.96 -21.94 1.35
CA ASN A 71 -26.02 -22.25 2.32
C ASN A 71 -25.81 -23.70 2.75
N ARG A 72 -25.36 -23.91 3.99
CA ARG A 72 -25.47 -25.20 4.66
C ARG A 72 -26.79 -25.17 5.42
N ASP A 73 -27.83 -25.70 4.79
CA ASP A 73 -29.03 -26.10 5.52
C ASP A 73 -28.67 -27.31 6.40
N VAL A 74 -28.47 -27.04 7.69
CA VAL A 74 -28.31 -28.06 8.73
C VAL A 74 -29.68 -28.36 9.32
N SER A 75 -30.49 -29.13 8.60
CA SER A 75 -31.71 -29.72 9.16
C SER A 75 -32.24 -30.82 8.26
N SER A 76 -31.72 -32.03 8.46
CA SER A 76 -32.42 -33.31 8.23
C SER A 76 -31.60 -34.43 8.88
N ASN A 77 -31.86 -34.67 10.18
CA ASN A 77 -31.61 -35.94 10.84
C ASN A 77 -32.78 -36.22 11.78
#